data_AF-F2NTH0-F1
#
_entry.id   AF-F2NTH0-F1
#
_cell.length_a   1.000
_cell.length_b   1.000
_cell.length_c   1.000
_cell.angle_alpha   90.00
_cell.angle_beta   90.00
_cell.angle_gamma   90.00
#
_symmetry.space_group_name_H-M   'P 1'
#
loop_
_entity.id
_entity.type
_entity.pdbx_description
1 polymer ?
#
loop_
_entity_poly.entity_id
_entity_poly.type
_entity_poly.pdbx_seq_one_letter_code
_entity_poly.pdbx_strand_id
1 'polypeptide(L)'
;MSRMPEKTKNKVSGVMLYAKTPGITSFSSLWSIKHALKTEKVGHTGTLDSFAEGLLVVLSGNLTHLVPHITSFTKTYQAVVCFGKETDTLDPTGDVVKTGAAVSKEQIEVALKKFTGAVLQVPPVYSALHVDGKRASDLVRGGNEIHLESRQVFVYKNELLDFKEPSENDACSYALLEIVCSKGTYIRALARDIAYSLGTCAHLCALRRTKVGPFELKDAACFGELKEFSIENGIQNAFYFQKEKEKIHLPFEQKIKKSREDSAEKIQDIRNHFLLFSQKLASLCGFSCDILKPEFEKSYLNGRPLSQKMFDIAICGNVEDEIAVFYSSGAFAGIICKNKDAKLSYGFVVPPEKKEFKVFSWNEFCSLNFPVEWKSKGCALTIGSFEAIHAGHVALIKTAVSQKNFVSGIITFSSQIKNEGTGLIFTLEQRLEFFKDLGLDFAVVIDFTQDFSKIEGADFIETLISVCGMKFLVEGSDFKCGYKGLLNMEELEKISQKKNFELCRQDYVFFEDEKISSSRVKKEILAGNFICAQKMLLRPFALDVRGISFKEKSVGSENSIFEFHNEKNQVLPKNGIYKVTALDSDGNIFHTTLEIENENLRIALPTSGIAEKTAEIKFC
;
A
#
# COMPACT_ATOMS: atom_id res chain seq x y z
N MET A 1 21.86 -28.96 -4.62
CA MET A 1 20.96 -27.98 -5.27
C MET A 1 19.73 -27.82 -4.39
N SER A 2 19.80 -26.90 -3.42
CA SER A 2 18.67 -26.55 -2.56
C SER A 2 17.62 -25.83 -3.41
N ARG A 3 16.37 -26.30 -3.35
CA ARG A 3 15.22 -25.59 -3.91
C ARG A 3 15.19 -24.21 -3.28
N MET A 4 15.33 -23.17 -4.12
CA MET A 4 15.05 -21.79 -3.71
C MET A 4 13.64 -21.75 -3.10
N PRO A 5 13.42 -21.07 -1.97
CA PRO A 5 12.09 -20.93 -1.41
C PRO A 5 11.19 -20.29 -2.47
N GLU A 6 9.99 -20.84 -2.66
CA GLU A 6 8.94 -20.21 -3.47
C GLU A 6 8.82 -18.75 -3.04
N LYS A 7 8.97 -17.82 -3.98
CA LYS A 7 8.70 -16.39 -3.75
C LYS A 7 7.25 -16.29 -3.27
N THR A 8 7.02 -16.20 -1.97
CA THR A 8 5.75 -15.82 -1.37
C THR A 8 5.46 -14.38 -1.79
N LYS A 9 4.87 -14.20 -2.98
CA LYS A 9 4.47 -12.88 -3.47
C LYS A 9 3.52 -12.27 -2.45
N ASN A 10 3.83 -11.04 -2.01
CA ASN A 10 3.06 -10.31 -1.01
C ASN A 10 1.57 -10.27 -1.39
N LYS A 11 0.70 -10.69 -0.47
CA LYS A 11 -0.76 -10.67 -0.65
C LYS A 11 -1.33 -9.30 -0.35
N VAL A 12 -0.95 -8.31 -1.16
CA VAL A 12 -1.40 -6.93 -0.93
C VAL A 12 -2.92 -6.83 -1.12
N SER A 13 -3.65 -6.32 -0.12
CA SER A 13 -5.13 -6.32 -0.10
C SER A 13 -5.70 -4.92 0.12
N GLY A 14 -6.17 -4.29 -0.96
CA GLY A 14 -6.74 -2.95 -0.92
C GLY A 14 -7.60 -2.63 -2.14
N VAL A 15 -8.03 -1.37 -2.18
CA VAL A 15 -8.79 -0.77 -3.29
C VAL A 15 -7.84 0.14 -4.06
N MET A 16 -7.87 0.04 -5.38
CA MET A 16 -7.13 0.88 -6.31
C MET A 16 -8.12 1.59 -7.23
N LEU A 17 -8.12 2.91 -7.19
CA LEU A 17 -8.85 3.74 -8.14
C LEU A 17 -7.91 4.06 -9.29
N TYR A 18 -8.25 3.61 -10.50
CA TYR A 18 -7.36 3.75 -11.66
C TYR A 18 -8.07 4.47 -12.81
N ALA A 19 -7.45 5.53 -13.34
CA ALA A 19 -7.90 6.23 -14.53
C ALA A 19 -7.40 5.48 -15.77
N LYS A 20 -8.26 4.63 -16.34
CA LYS A 20 -7.96 3.91 -17.57
C LYS A 20 -7.94 4.88 -18.74
N THR A 21 -6.86 4.90 -19.51
CA THR A 21 -6.77 5.64 -20.78
C THR A 21 -7.50 4.91 -21.92
N PRO A 22 -7.95 5.61 -22.98
CA PRO A 22 -8.61 4.98 -24.10
C PRO A 22 -7.60 4.20 -24.97
N GLY A 23 -8.07 3.16 -25.68
CA GLY A 23 -7.27 2.31 -26.58
C GLY A 23 -6.71 1.03 -25.97
N ILE A 24 -6.72 0.88 -24.64
CA ILE A 24 -6.35 -0.36 -23.94
C ILE A 24 -7.57 -1.09 -23.40
N THR A 25 -7.50 -2.41 -23.19
CA THR A 25 -8.59 -3.14 -22.52
C THR A 25 -8.52 -2.95 -21.00
N SER A 26 -9.66 -3.12 -20.32
CA SER A 26 -9.68 -3.13 -18.85
C SER A 26 -8.74 -4.17 -18.26
N PHE A 27 -8.63 -5.36 -18.87
CA PHE A 27 -7.74 -6.41 -18.41
C PHE A 27 -6.26 -6.03 -18.57
N SER A 28 -5.89 -5.46 -19.72
CA SER A 28 -4.52 -4.99 -19.99
C SER A 28 -4.07 -3.93 -18.99
N SER A 29 -4.97 -3.02 -18.59
CA SER A 29 -4.67 -1.97 -17.60
C SER A 29 -4.31 -2.50 -16.21
N LEU A 30 -4.73 -3.73 -15.86
CA LEU A 30 -4.40 -4.35 -14.58
C LEU A 30 -2.91 -4.67 -14.44
N TRP A 31 -2.15 -4.77 -15.54
CA TRP A 31 -0.74 -5.15 -15.49
C TRP A 31 0.12 -4.09 -14.78
N SER A 32 -0.13 -2.81 -15.07
CA SER A 32 0.52 -1.69 -14.36
C SER A 32 0.26 -1.72 -12.86
N ILE A 33 -0.98 -2.05 -12.47
CA ILE A 33 -1.38 -2.16 -11.07
C ILE A 33 -0.70 -3.37 -10.40
N LYS A 34 -0.68 -4.53 -11.06
CA LYS A 34 0.02 -5.74 -10.55
C LYS A 34 1.51 -5.48 -10.32
N HIS A 35 2.16 -4.80 -11.26
CA HIS A 35 3.57 -4.44 -11.17
C HIS A 35 3.83 -3.47 -10.02
N ALA A 36 3.07 -2.37 -9.95
CA ALA A 36 3.23 -1.33 -8.92
C ALA A 36 2.98 -1.85 -7.49
N LEU A 37 1.99 -2.73 -7.33
CA LEU A 37 1.62 -3.32 -6.04
C LEU A 37 2.38 -4.62 -5.73
N LYS A 38 3.19 -5.12 -6.68
CA LYS A 38 3.93 -6.40 -6.58
C LYS A 38 3.03 -7.59 -6.18
N THR A 39 1.84 -7.64 -6.76
CA THR A 39 0.82 -8.66 -6.51
C THR A 39 0.34 -9.31 -7.81
N GLU A 40 -0.07 -10.57 -7.75
CA GLU A 40 -0.65 -11.27 -8.91
C GLU A 40 -2.18 -11.22 -8.92
N LYS A 41 -2.80 -11.05 -7.75
CA LYS A 41 -4.23 -11.17 -7.55
C LYS A 41 -4.86 -9.78 -7.53
N VAL A 42 -5.42 -9.39 -8.67
CA VAL A 42 -6.27 -8.20 -8.81
C VAL A 42 -7.50 -8.52 -9.64
N GLY A 43 -8.60 -7.82 -9.38
CA GLY A 43 -9.83 -7.90 -10.16
C GLY A 43 -10.53 -6.55 -10.23
N HIS A 44 -11.01 -6.17 -11.42
CA HIS A 44 -11.79 -4.93 -11.58
C HIS A 44 -13.28 -5.15 -11.32
N THR A 45 -14.00 -4.09 -10.92
CA THR A 45 -15.42 -4.16 -10.52
C THR A 45 -16.39 -3.73 -11.62
N GLY A 46 -15.96 -3.76 -12.88
CA GLY A 46 -16.79 -3.46 -14.04
C GLY A 46 -15.96 -3.06 -15.24
N THR A 47 -16.09 -3.83 -16.31
CA THR A 47 -15.39 -3.61 -17.57
C THR A 47 -15.72 -2.23 -18.17
N LEU A 48 -14.69 -1.50 -18.60
CA LEU A 48 -14.77 -0.43 -19.58
C LEU A 48 -14.36 -0.96 -20.94
N ASP A 49 -15.11 -0.57 -21.97
CA ASP A 49 -14.78 -0.84 -23.38
C ASP A 49 -13.38 -0.27 -23.71
N SER A 50 -12.73 -0.81 -24.74
CA SER A 50 -11.35 -0.41 -25.06
C SER A 50 -11.23 1.06 -25.45
N PHE A 51 -12.17 1.58 -26.23
CA PHE A 51 -12.23 2.98 -26.65
C PHE A 51 -12.61 3.93 -25.51
N ALA A 52 -13.22 3.41 -24.44
CA ALA A 52 -13.67 4.19 -23.30
C ALA A 52 -12.51 4.49 -22.34
N GLU A 53 -12.62 5.56 -21.58
CA GLU A 53 -11.68 5.96 -20.55
C GLU A 53 -12.36 6.20 -19.20
N GLY A 54 -11.58 6.53 -18.19
CA GLY A 54 -12.07 6.90 -16.88
C GLY A 54 -11.97 5.79 -15.84
N LEU A 55 -12.85 5.84 -14.84
CA LEU A 55 -12.62 5.20 -13.55
C LEU A 55 -12.77 3.68 -13.65
N LEU A 56 -11.71 2.98 -13.30
CA LEU A 56 -11.69 1.54 -13.04
C LEU A 56 -11.39 1.31 -11.56
N VAL A 57 -12.37 0.81 -10.82
CA VAL A 57 -12.15 0.38 -9.44
C VAL A 57 -11.60 -1.05 -9.48
N VAL A 58 -10.43 -1.23 -8.88
CA VAL A 58 -9.68 -2.48 -8.86
C VAL A 58 -9.46 -2.92 -7.42
N LEU A 59 -9.71 -4.19 -7.14
CA LEU A 59 -9.51 -4.80 -5.83
C LEU A 59 -8.31 -5.73 -5.91
N SER A 60 -7.45 -5.71 -4.89
CA SER A 60 -6.29 -6.59 -4.79
C SER A 60 -6.43 -7.62 -3.67
N GLY A 61 -5.73 -8.73 -3.79
CA GLY A 61 -5.58 -9.72 -2.71
C GLY A 61 -6.91 -10.33 -2.28
N ASN A 62 -7.21 -10.29 -1.00
CA ASN A 62 -8.44 -10.88 -0.46
C ASN A 62 -9.68 -10.00 -0.69
N LEU A 63 -9.52 -8.72 -1.02
CA LEU A 63 -10.67 -7.86 -1.33
C LEU A 63 -11.31 -8.19 -2.67
N THR A 64 -10.70 -9.01 -3.53
CA THR A 64 -11.35 -9.45 -4.77
C THR A 64 -12.68 -10.18 -4.52
N HIS A 65 -12.91 -10.69 -3.30
CA HIS A 65 -14.21 -11.25 -2.90
C HIS A 65 -15.33 -10.20 -2.90
N LEU A 66 -15.02 -8.91 -2.79
CA LEU A 66 -15.98 -7.80 -2.84
C LEU A 66 -16.29 -7.31 -4.27
N VAL A 67 -15.71 -7.92 -5.30
CA VAL A 67 -15.98 -7.53 -6.71
C VAL A 67 -17.48 -7.52 -7.03
N PRO A 68 -18.29 -8.55 -6.66
CA PRO A 68 -19.73 -8.55 -6.94
C PRO A 68 -20.47 -7.37 -6.31
N HIS A 69 -20.12 -7.02 -5.07
CA HIS A 69 -20.70 -5.91 -4.31
C HIS A 69 -20.49 -4.57 -5.02
N ILE A 70 -19.24 -4.21 -5.32
CA ILE A 70 -18.93 -2.93 -5.98
C ILE A 70 -19.42 -2.89 -7.44
N THR A 71 -19.46 -4.06 -8.11
CA THR A 71 -20.07 -4.18 -9.44
C THR A 71 -21.56 -3.80 -9.43
N SER A 72 -22.23 -3.93 -8.28
CA SER A 72 -23.64 -3.58 -8.14
C SER A 72 -23.93 -2.07 -8.06
N PHE A 73 -22.92 -1.26 -7.71
CA PHE A 73 -23.10 0.18 -7.51
C PHE A 73 -23.66 0.89 -8.75
N THR A 74 -24.21 2.09 -8.59
CA THR A 74 -24.51 2.98 -9.71
C THR A 74 -23.23 3.46 -10.38
N LYS A 75 -23.32 3.81 -11.67
CA LYS A 75 -22.19 4.35 -12.44
C LYS A 75 -22.63 5.66 -13.08
N THR A 76 -21.70 6.62 -13.13
CA THR A 76 -21.89 7.87 -13.87
C THR A 76 -20.95 7.91 -15.05
N TYR A 77 -21.49 8.29 -16.20
CA TYR A 77 -20.78 8.37 -17.47
C TYR A 77 -20.98 9.73 -18.10
N GLN A 78 -19.95 10.20 -18.79
CA GLN A 78 -20.06 11.20 -19.83
C GLN A 78 -19.89 10.51 -21.19
N ALA A 79 -20.76 10.78 -22.14
CA ALA A 79 -20.77 10.11 -23.44
C ALA A 79 -20.92 11.12 -24.57
N VAL A 80 -20.03 11.04 -25.57
CA VAL A 80 -20.19 11.80 -26.83
C VAL A 80 -20.89 10.87 -27.81
N VAL A 81 -22.13 11.23 -28.17
CA VAL A 81 -22.97 10.48 -29.11
C VAL A 81 -22.93 11.17 -30.47
N CYS A 82 -22.74 10.41 -31.54
CA CYS A 82 -22.89 10.87 -32.92
C CYS A 82 -24.22 10.37 -33.47
N PHE A 83 -25.11 11.29 -33.83
CA PHE A 83 -26.37 10.99 -34.50
C PHE A 83 -26.23 11.17 -36.02
N GLY A 84 -26.82 10.25 -36.77
CA GLY A 84 -26.76 10.18 -38.23
C GLY A 84 -25.85 9.07 -38.77
N LYS A 85 -25.11 8.36 -37.90
CA LYS A 85 -24.28 7.20 -38.25
C LYS A 85 -24.33 6.13 -37.16
N GLU A 86 -24.44 4.88 -37.57
CA GLU A 86 -24.36 3.72 -36.70
C GLU A 86 -23.28 2.76 -37.19
N THR A 87 -22.54 2.19 -36.24
CA THR A 87 -21.52 1.18 -36.49
C THR A 87 -21.96 -0.18 -35.95
N ASP A 88 -21.41 -1.26 -36.50
CA ASP A 88 -21.68 -2.64 -36.05
C ASP A 88 -21.35 -2.88 -34.55
N THR A 89 -20.36 -2.16 -34.01
CA THR A 89 -19.99 -2.21 -32.59
C THR A 89 -20.74 -1.19 -31.71
N LEU A 90 -21.49 -0.27 -32.33
CA LEU A 90 -22.10 0.92 -31.71
C LEU A 90 -21.07 1.87 -31.05
N ASP A 91 -19.82 1.81 -31.49
CA ASP A 91 -18.69 2.60 -31.01
C ASP A 91 -17.72 2.95 -32.16
N PRO A 92 -16.65 3.73 -31.93
CA PRO A 92 -15.84 4.27 -33.03
C PRO A 92 -14.88 3.23 -33.63
N THR A 93 -14.84 2.00 -33.08
CA THR A 93 -13.97 0.92 -33.59
C THR A 93 -14.65 0.05 -34.65
N GLY A 94 -15.97 0.20 -34.79
CA GLY A 94 -16.80 -0.52 -35.73
C GLY A 94 -16.83 0.08 -37.14
N ASP A 95 -17.36 -0.68 -38.08
CA ASP A 95 -17.62 -0.21 -39.45
C ASP A 95 -19.02 0.41 -39.53
N VAL A 96 -19.17 1.47 -40.32
CA VAL A 96 -20.47 2.14 -40.51
C VAL A 96 -21.42 1.20 -41.26
N VAL A 97 -22.54 0.87 -40.64
CA VAL A 97 -23.56 -0.04 -41.19
C VAL A 97 -24.86 0.66 -41.57
N LYS A 98 -25.12 1.86 -41.01
CA LYS A 98 -26.33 2.63 -41.28
C LYS A 98 -26.06 4.12 -41.16
N THR A 99 -26.67 4.91 -42.05
CA THR A 99 -26.68 6.37 -41.99
C THR A 99 -28.11 6.89 -41.85
N GLY A 100 -28.26 8.09 -41.31
CA GLY A 100 -29.55 8.73 -41.05
C GLY A 100 -29.41 10.25 -40.98
N ALA A 101 -30.53 10.93 -40.74
CA ALA A 101 -30.54 12.38 -40.57
C ALA A 101 -29.93 12.80 -39.23
N ALA A 102 -29.32 13.99 -39.17
CA ALA A 102 -29.01 14.65 -37.90
C ALA A 102 -30.30 14.94 -37.11
N VAL A 103 -30.13 15.17 -35.82
CA VAL A 103 -31.23 15.52 -34.89
C VAL A 103 -30.94 16.89 -34.27
N SER A 104 -31.99 17.65 -34.00
CA SER A 104 -31.83 18.93 -33.31
C SER A 104 -31.62 18.74 -31.81
N LYS A 105 -31.08 19.77 -31.16
CA LYS A 105 -30.92 19.82 -29.70
C LYS A 105 -32.23 19.52 -28.97
N GLU A 106 -33.33 20.15 -29.38
CA GLU A 106 -34.64 20.04 -28.75
C GLU A 106 -35.20 18.62 -28.87
N GLN A 107 -34.98 17.97 -30.02
CA GLN A 107 -35.38 16.58 -30.23
C GLN A 107 -34.64 15.64 -29.25
N ILE A 108 -33.33 15.84 -29.08
CA ILE A 108 -32.54 15.08 -28.11
C ILE A 108 -33.09 15.29 -26.70
N GLU A 109 -33.24 16.54 -26.25
CA GLU A 109 -33.72 16.85 -24.90
C GLU A 109 -35.09 16.21 -24.58
N VAL A 110 -36.00 16.17 -25.56
CA VAL A 110 -37.28 15.46 -25.44
C VAL A 110 -37.10 13.95 -25.35
N ALA A 111 -36.20 13.37 -26.16
CA ALA A 111 -35.93 11.94 -26.14
C ALA A 111 -35.28 11.50 -24.82
N LEU A 112 -34.31 12.25 -24.26
CA LEU A 112 -33.62 11.88 -23.02
C LEU A 112 -34.59 11.64 -21.85
N LYS A 113 -35.69 12.40 -21.78
CA LYS A 113 -36.75 12.23 -20.78
C LYS A 113 -37.42 10.86 -20.86
N LYS A 114 -37.62 10.32 -22.07
CA LYS A 114 -38.22 8.98 -22.29
C LYS A 114 -37.28 7.84 -21.86
N PHE A 115 -35.98 8.10 -21.84
CA PHE A 115 -34.94 7.15 -21.44
C PHE A 115 -34.43 7.40 -20.02
N THR A 116 -35.21 8.09 -19.19
CA THR A 116 -34.98 8.25 -17.74
C THR A 116 -36.00 7.41 -16.98
N GLY A 117 -35.55 6.61 -16.01
CA GLY A 117 -36.34 5.62 -15.30
C GLY A 117 -36.01 4.18 -15.71
N ALA A 118 -37.01 3.30 -15.64
CA ALA A 118 -36.87 1.91 -16.06
C ALA A 118 -36.85 1.81 -17.59
N VAL A 119 -35.82 1.19 -18.15
CA VAL A 119 -35.62 1.01 -19.59
C VAL A 119 -35.39 -0.47 -19.89
N LEU A 120 -36.12 -1.00 -20.87
CA LEU A 120 -35.82 -2.32 -21.44
C LEU A 120 -34.76 -2.15 -22.52
N GLN A 121 -33.60 -2.76 -22.31
CA GLN A 121 -32.45 -2.63 -23.21
C GLN A 121 -32.03 -4.00 -23.71
N VAL A 122 -31.87 -4.13 -25.03
CA VAL A 122 -31.14 -5.25 -25.64
C VAL A 122 -29.65 -4.90 -25.63
N PRO A 123 -28.81 -5.68 -24.92
CA PRO A 123 -27.36 -5.48 -24.93
C PRO A 123 -26.75 -5.47 -26.34
N PRO A 124 -25.60 -4.80 -26.55
CA PRO A 124 -24.87 -4.93 -27.80
C PRO A 124 -24.32 -6.35 -27.95
N VAL A 125 -24.32 -6.86 -29.19
CA VAL A 125 -23.78 -8.19 -29.51
C VAL A 125 -22.29 -8.30 -29.17
N TYR A 126 -21.53 -7.22 -29.35
CA TYR A 126 -20.16 -7.08 -28.86
C TYR A 126 -20.13 -6.69 -27.38
N SER A 127 -20.38 -7.66 -26.50
CA SER A 127 -20.35 -7.48 -25.05
C SER A 127 -19.69 -8.64 -24.30
N ALA A 128 -19.35 -8.39 -23.03
CA ALA A 128 -18.78 -9.41 -22.13
C ALA A 128 -19.82 -10.37 -21.52
N LEU A 129 -21.07 -10.32 -21.97
CA LEU A 129 -22.11 -11.26 -21.55
C LEU A 129 -21.75 -12.67 -22.00
N HIS A 130 -22.04 -13.66 -21.15
CA HIS A 130 -21.83 -15.05 -21.52
C HIS A 130 -23.12 -15.63 -22.11
N VAL A 131 -23.00 -16.25 -23.27
CA VAL A 131 -24.02 -17.05 -23.96
C VAL A 131 -23.41 -18.43 -24.14
N ASP A 132 -24.08 -19.47 -23.63
CA ASP A 132 -23.59 -20.86 -23.66
C ASP A 132 -22.15 -21.04 -23.13
N GLY A 133 -21.82 -20.31 -22.06
CA GLY A 133 -20.51 -20.38 -21.41
C GLY A 133 -19.36 -19.62 -22.12
N LYS A 134 -19.60 -19.00 -23.27
CA LYS A 134 -18.62 -18.15 -23.98
C LYS A 134 -19.08 -16.70 -24.03
N ARG A 135 -18.17 -15.73 -24.14
CA ARG A 135 -18.55 -14.32 -24.27
C ARG A 135 -19.21 -14.06 -25.63
N ALA A 136 -20.26 -13.24 -25.64
CA ALA A 136 -20.95 -12.83 -26.86
C ALA A 136 -19.97 -12.22 -27.87
N SER A 137 -19.03 -11.37 -27.43
CA SER A 137 -17.99 -10.82 -28.30
C SER A 137 -17.12 -11.87 -28.99
N ASP A 138 -16.82 -12.98 -28.31
CA ASP A 138 -15.93 -14.02 -28.84
C ASP A 138 -16.68 -14.89 -29.86
N LEU A 139 -17.96 -15.12 -29.61
CA LEU A 139 -18.87 -15.83 -30.52
C LEU A 139 -19.12 -15.03 -31.82
N VAL A 140 -19.38 -13.72 -31.75
CA VAL A 140 -19.55 -12.86 -32.93
C VAL A 140 -18.26 -12.79 -33.75
N ARG A 141 -17.10 -12.65 -33.10
CA ARG A 141 -15.79 -12.69 -33.77
C ARG A 141 -15.50 -14.04 -34.44
N GLY A 142 -16.09 -15.12 -33.92
CA GLY A 142 -16.06 -16.44 -34.54
C GLY A 142 -17.06 -16.62 -35.68
N GLY A 143 -17.82 -15.59 -36.07
CA GLY A 143 -18.78 -15.61 -37.17
C GLY A 143 -20.17 -16.14 -36.81
N ASN A 144 -20.51 -16.27 -35.52
CA ASN A 144 -21.83 -16.77 -35.09
C ASN A 144 -22.85 -15.63 -34.98
N GLU A 145 -24.07 -15.85 -35.46
CA GLU A 145 -25.21 -14.98 -35.15
C GLU A 145 -25.70 -15.24 -33.72
N ILE A 146 -25.89 -14.17 -32.95
CA ILE A 146 -26.32 -14.26 -31.55
C ILE A 146 -27.52 -13.35 -31.33
N HIS A 147 -28.56 -13.91 -30.73
CA HIS A 147 -29.71 -13.15 -30.27
C HIS A 147 -29.61 -12.95 -28.75
N LEU A 148 -29.64 -11.69 -28.31
CA LEU A 148 -29.58 -11.34 -26.88
C LEU A 148 -30.96 -10.89 -26.40
N GLU A 149 -31.41 -11.43 -25.27
CA GLU A 149 -32.70 -11.04 -24.67
C GLU A 149 -32.64 -9.62 -24.07
N SER A 150 -33.76 -8.91 -24.13
CA SER A 150 -33.90 -7.61 -23.48
C SER A 150 -33.90 -7.76 -21.96
N ARG A 151 -33.23 -6.84 -21.28
CA ARG A 151 -33.20 -6.78 -19.82
C ARG A 151 -33.54 -5.40 -19.30
N GLN A 152 -34.18 -5.35 -18.15
CA GLN A 152 -34.48 -4.10 -17.49
C GLN A 152 -33.22 -3.51 -16.86
N VAL A 153 -32.97 -2.23 -17.16
CA VAL A 153 -31.96 -1.39 -16.52
C VAL A 153 -32.64 -0.12 -16.00
N PHE A 154 -31.96 0.63 -15.14
CA PHE A 154 -32.48 1.89 -14.62
C PHE A 154 -31.52 3.03 -14.95
N VAL A 155 -32.05 4.08 -15.57
CA VAL A 155 -31.34 5.33 -15.85
C VAL A 155 -31.86 6.38 -14.88
N TYR A 156 -31.06 6.72 -13.87
CA TYR A 156 -31.43 7.68 -12.83
C TYR A 156 -31.32 9.12 -13.31
N LYS A 157 -30.38 9.39 -14.23
CA LYS A 157 -30.11 10.72 -14.79
C LYS A 157 -29.68 10.56 -16.24
N ASN A 158 -30.18 11.42 -17.12
CA ASN A 158 -29.80 11.50 -18.54
C ASN A 158 -29.93 12.95 -19.02
N GLU A 159 -28.84 13.70 -18.99
CA GLU A 159 -28.82 15.14 -19.26
C GLU A 159 -27.90 15.48 -20.44
N LEU A 160 -28.34 16.45 -21.24
CA LEU A 160 -27.51 17.05 -22.28
C LEU A 160 -26.59 18.11 -21.65
N LEU A 161 -25.29 17.93 -21.79
CA LEU A 161 -24.28 18.88 -21.30
C LEU A 161 -23.82 19.86 -22.39
N ASP A 162 -23.63 19.34 -23.60
CA ASP A 162 -23.15 20.12 -24.74
C ASP A 162 -23.68 19.53 -26.05
N PHE A 163 -23.74 20.35 -27.08
CA PHE A 163 -24.29 19.99 -28.38
C PHE A 163 -23.55 20.68 -29.52
N LYS A 164 -23.22 19.89 -30.55
CA LYS A 164 -22.61 20.36 -31.79
C LYS A 164 -23.57 20.10 -32.95
N GLU A 165 -24.03 21.19 -33.55
CA GLU A 165 -24.86 21.19 -34.76
C GLU A 165 -24.13 20.54 -35.95
N PRO A 166 -24.87 19.97 -36.92
CA PRO A 166 -24.29 19.55 -38.18
C PRO A 166 -23.72 20.75 -38.95
N SER A 167 -22.74 20.48 -39.80
CA SER A 167 -22.07 21.49 -40.63
C SER A 167 -21.97 21.03 -42.08
N GLU A 168 -21.57 21.92 -42.99
CA GLU A 168 -21.36 21.58 -44.41
C GLU A 168 -20.39 20.41 -44.61
N ASN A 169 -19.39 20.29 -43.72
CA ASN A 169 -18.36 19.24 -43.80
C ASN A 169 -18.70 17.98 -42.98
N ASP A 170 -19.77 18.01 -42.18
CA ASP A 170 -20.22 16.88 -41.39
C ASP A 170 -21.72 16.94 -41.13
N ALA A 171 -22.46 16.07 -41.82
CA ALA A 171 -23.92 15.97 -41.71
C ALA A 171 -24.38 15.33 -40.38
N CYS A 172 -23.48 14.95 -39.49
CA CYS A 172 -23.82 14.40 -38.18
C CYS A 172 -23.99 15.51 -37.14
N SER A 173 -24.84 15.25 -36.15
CA SER A 173 -24.94 16.08 -34.94
C SER A 173 -24.33 15.32 -33.76
N TYR A 174 -23.78 16.04 -32.79
CA TYR A 174 -23.11 15.43 -31.64
C TYR A 174 -23.64 15.96 -30.32
N ALA A 175 -23.86 15.06 -29.37
CA ALA A 175 -24.31 15.39 -28.04
C ALA A 175 -23.34 14.86 -26.99
N LEU A 176 -22.93 15.71 -26.05
CA LEU A 176 -22.28 15.28 -24.82
C LEU A 176 -23.35 15.07 -23.76
N LEU A 177 -23.50 13.84 -23.28
CA LEU A 177 -24.50 13.46 -22.30
C LEU A 177 -23.86 13.09 -20.96
N GLU A 178 -24.51 13.44 -19.84
CA GLU A 178 -24.24 12.87 -18.52
C GLU A 178 -25.32 11.85 -18.14
N ILE A 179 -24.88 10.63 -17.82
CA ILE A 179 -25.76 9.49 -17.59
C ILE A 179 -25.41 8.84 -16.25
N VAL A 180 -26.39 8.76 -15.34
CA VAL A 180 -26.29 7.97 -14.10
C VAL A 180 -27.18 6.75 -14.24
N CYS A 181 -26.62 5.55 -14.11
CA CYS A 181 -27.35 4.32 -14.40
C CYS A 181 -27.02 3.17 -13.44
N SER A 182 -27.89 2.17 -13.43
CA SER A 182 -27.71 0.92 -12.69
C SER A 182 -26.64 0.03 -13.33
N LYS A 183 -26.20 -0.99 -12.58
CA LYS A 183 -25.36 -2.07 -13.13
C LYS A 183 -25.99 -2.67 -14.39
N GLY A 184 -25.14 -3.08 -15.33
CA GLY A 184 -25.58 -3.74 -16.57
C GLY A 184 -26.12 -2.80 -17.66
N THR A 185 -26.16 -1.49 -17.45
CA THR A 185 -26.53 -0.54 -18.51
C THR A 185 -25.41 -0.42 -19.54
N TYR A 186 -25.71 -0.65 -20.82
CA TYR A 186 -24.80 -0.37 -21.92
C TYR A 186 -25.10 1.02 -22.49
N ILE A 187 -24.16 1.95 -22.33
CA ILE A 187 -24.31 3.31 -22.86
C ILE A 187 -24.35 3.31 -24.40
N ARG A 188 -23.64 2.36 -25.03
CA ARG A 188 -23.69 2.11 -26.48
C ARG A 188 -25.12 1.80 -26.97
N ALA A 189 -25.78 0.85 -26.31
CA ALA A 189 -27.16 0.49 -26.64
C ALA A 189 -28.13 1.62 -26.29
N LEU A 190 -27.91 2.35 -25.20
CA LEU A 190 -28.74 3.49 -24.83
C LEU A 190 -28.72 4.58 -25.91
N ALA A 191 -27.55 4.91 -26.45
CA ALA A 191 -27.41 5.86 -27.55
C ALA A 191 -28.14 5.41 -28.83
N ARG A 192 -28.00 4.13 -29.21
CA ARG A 192 -28.75 3.51 -30.31
C ARG A 192 -30.26 3.64 -30.09
N ASP A 193 -30.75 3.26 -28.91
CA ASP A 193 -32.18 3.21 -28.63
C ASP A 193 -32.79 4.63 -28.60
N ILE A 194 -32.07 5.62 -28.07
CA ILE A 194 -32.44 7.05 -28.16
C ILE A 194 -32.58 7.47 -29.63
N ALA A 195 -31.58 7.16 -30.46
CA ALA A 195 -31.58 7.52 -31.87
C ALA A 195 -32.74 6.87 -32.65
N TYR A 196 -33.04 5.60 -32.39
CA TYR A 196 -34.17 4.90 -33.00
C TYR A 196 -35.51 5.53 -32.63
N SER A 197 -35.67 6.00 -31.39
CA SER A 197 -36.88 6.71 -30.96
C SER A 197 -37.10 8.04 -31.69
N LEU A 198 -36.02 8.60 -32.25
CA LEU A 198 -36.01 9.82 -33.05
C LEU A 198 -36.07 9.56 -34.57
N GLY A 199 -36.14 8.30 -34.99
CA GLY A 199 -36.19 7.93 -36.41
C GLY A 199 -34.83 8.04 -37.14
N THR A 200 -33.72 8.09 -36.40
CA THR A 200 -32.36 8.11 -36.97
C THR A 200 -31.52 6.92 -36.46
N CYS A 201 -30.19 7.00 -36.53
CA CYS A 201 -29.24 6.03 -36.01
C CYS A 201 -28.08 6.74 -35.30
N ALA A 202 -27.37 6.03 -34.41
CA ALA A 202 -26.27 6.62 -33.66
C ALA A 202 -25.23 5.59 -33.20
N HIS A 203 -24.05 6.09 -32.85
CA HIS A 203 -23.01 5.35 -32.14
C HIS A 203 -22.31 6.29 -31.14
N LEU A 204 -21.53 5.72 -30.21
CA LEU A 204 -20.66 6.54 -29.35
C LEU A 204 -19.37 6.90 -30.07
N CYS A 205 -18.93 8.15 -29.97
CA CYS A 205 -17.59 8.56 -30.35
C CYS A 205 -16.60 8.43 -29.20
N ALA A 206 -17.03 8.74 -27.98
CA ALA A 206 -16.21 8.67 -26.78
C ALA A 206 -17.07 8.37 -25.55
N LEU A 207 -16.46 7.73 -24.56
CA LEU A 207 -17.12 7.37 -23.32
C LEU A 207 -16.14 7.50 -22.16
N ARG A 208 -16.53 8.25 -21.13
CA ARG A 208 -15.76 8.41 -19.89
C ARG A 208 -16.62 8.01 -18.70
N ARG A 209 -16.16 7.04 -17.90
CA ARG A 209 -16.80 6.75 -16.61
C ARG A 209 -16.23 7.66 -15.53
N THR A 210 -17.04 8.56 -15.01
CA THR A 210 -16.62 9.58 -14.03
C THR A 210 -16.81 9.14 -12.59
N LYS A 211 -17.74 8.19 -12.34
CA LYS A 211 -18.06 7.72 -10.98
C LYS A 211 -18.47 6.25 -10.93
N VAL A 212 -18.12 5.57 -9.85
CA VAL A 212 -18.58 4.21 -9.48
C VAL A 212 -18.99 4.22 -8.01
N GLY A 213 -20.29 4.26 -7.73
CA GLY A 213 -20.81 4.41 -6.38
C GLY A 213 -20.21 5.64 -5.66
N PRO A 214 -19.49 5.46 -4.54
CA PRO A 214 -18.85 6.56 -3.81
C PRO A 214 -17.55 7.05 -4.46
N PHE A 215 -16.97 6.33 -5.42
CA PHE A 215 -15.65 6.61 -5.98
C PHE A 215 -15.70 7.53 -7.19
N GLU A 216 -14.86 8.57 -7.20
CA GLU A 216 -14.80 9.55 -8.28
C GLU A 216 -13.49 9.44 -9.08
N LEU A 217 -13.58 9.73 -10.38
CA LEU A 217 -12.44 9.64 -11.30
C LEU A 217 -11.28 10.57 -10.92
N LYS A 218 -11.58 11.73 -10.35
CA LYS A 218 -10.55 12.72 -9.95
C LYS A 218 -9.61 12.21 -8.85
N ASP A 219 -10.04 11.20 -8.09
CA ASP A 219 -9.29 10.59 -6.99
C ASP A 219 -8.48 9.36 -7.46
N ALA A 220 -8.47 9.08 -8.76
CA ALA A 220 -7.82 7.91 -9.32
C ALA A 220 -6.35 8.16 -9.69
N ALA A 221 -5.53 7.13 -9.53
CA ALA A 221 -4.19 7.10 -10.11
C ALA A 221 -4.27 7.35 -11.61
N CYS A 222 -3.26 8.05 -12.13
CA CYS A 222 -3.10 8.43 -13.54
C CYS A 222 -4.20 9.37 -14.05
N PHE A 223 -5.00 10.00 -13.18
CA PHE A 223 -6.03 10.94 -13.61
C PHE A 223 -5.47 12.09 -14.45
N GLY A 224 -4.27 12.59 -14.11
CA GLY A 224 -3.57 13.62 -14.86
C GLY A 224 -3.14 13.23 -16.28
N GLU A 225 -3.20 11.95 -16.65
CA GLU A 225 -2.93 11.49 -18.02
C GLU A 225 -4.16 11.66 -18.94
N LEU A 226 -5.35 11.90 -18.38
CA LEU A 226 -6.58 12.08 -19.16
C LEU A 226 -6.67 13.49 -19.73
N LYS A 227 -7.05 13.59 -21.00
CA LYS A 227 -7.34 14.88 -21.65
C LYS A 227 -8.66 15.46 -21.12
N GLU A 228 -8.96 16.69 -21.50
CA GLU A 228 -10.31 17.24 -21.32
C GLU A 228 -11.35 16.39 -22.09
N PHE A 229 -12.53 16.18 -21.48
CA PHE A 229 -13.62 15.45 -22.12
C PHE A 229 -14.61 16.41 -22.79
N SER A 230 -14.50 16.54 -24.10
CA SER A 230 -15.35 17.41 -24.93
C SER A 230 -15.79 16.70 -26.20
N ILE A 231 -16.75 17.29 -26.91
CA ILE A 231 -17.20 16.78 -28.21
C ILE A 231 -16.03 16.75 -29.20
N GLU A 232 -15.24 17.82 -29.29
CA GLU A 232 -14.09 17.93 -30.19
C GLU A 232 -13.07 16.82 -29.95
N ASN A 233 -12.66 16.60 -28.71
CA ASN A 233 -11.72 15.55 -28.36
C ASN A 233 -12.32 14.15 -28.59
N GLY A 234 -13.62 13.98 -28.36
CA GLY A 234 -14.33 12.74 -28.64
C GLY A 234 -14.34 12.38 -30.12
N ILE A 235 -14.61 13.36 -30.99
CA ILE A 235 -14.56 13.22 -32.44
C ILE A 235 -13.14 12.89 -32.90
N GLN A 236 -12.13 13.62 -32.40
CA GLN A 236 -10.72 13.36 -32.74
C GLN A 236 -10.27 11.94 -32.34
N ASN A 237 -10.65 11.48 -31.15
CA ASN A 237 -10.35 10.12 -30.69
C ASN A 237 -11.04 9.06 -31.57
N ALA A 238 -12.29 9.29 -31.98
CA ALA A 238 -13.00 8.40 -32.89
C ALA A 238 -12.25 8.27 -34.24
N PHE A 239 -11.82 9.38 -34.83
CA PHE A 239 -11.00 9.38 -36.04
C PHE A 239 -9.66 8.65 -35.86
N TYR A 240 -9.02 8.80 -34.70
CA TYR A 240 -7.78 8.07 -34.40
C TYR A 240 -8.01 6.54 -34.40
N PHE A 241 -9.09 6.06 -33.77
CA PHE A 241 -9.40 4.63 -33.74
C PHE A 241 -9.71 4.05 -35.12
N GLN A 242 -10.43 4.80 -35.97
CA GLN A 242 -10.69 4.40 -37.36
C GLN A 242 -9.39 4.30 -38.17
N LYS A 243 -8.50 5.30 -38.08
CA LYS A 243 -7.19 5.25 -38.75
C LYS A 243 -6.26 4.17 -38.21
N GLU A 244 -6.31 3.88 -36.90
CA GLU A 244 -5.56 2.78 -36.31
C GLU A 244 -6.03 1.42 -36.86
N LYS A 245 -7.35 1.23 -37.01
CA LYS A 245 -7.94 0.02 -37.61
C LYS A 245 -7.41 -0.24 -39.02
N GLU A 246 -7.30 0.80 -39.84
CA GLU A 246 -6.75 0.73 -41.20
C GLU A 246 -5.25 0.34 -41.24
N LYS A 247 -4.50 0.57 -40.15
CA LYS A 247 -3.08 0.19 -40.01
C LYS A 247 -2.87 -1.25 -39.55
N ILE A 248 -3.93 -1.99 -39.19
CA ILE A 248 -3.84 -3.36 -38.65
C ILE A 248 -3.57 -4.37 -39.79
N HIS A 249 -2.32 -4.39 -40.26
CA HIS A 249 -1.72 -5.50 -41.03
C HIS A 249 -0.38 -5.92 -40.41
N LEU A 250 -0.26 -5.84 -39.07
CA LEU A 250 0.92 -6.29 -38.34
C LEU A 250 0.56 -7.32 -37.26
N PRO A 251 1.27 -8.46 -37.18
CA PRO A 251 0.93 -9.56 -36.27
C PRO A 251 1.04 -9.19 -34.78
N PHE A 252 0.09 -9.70 -34.01
CA PHE A 252 -0.15 -9.47 -32.58
C PHE A 252 1.09 -9.64 -31.69
N GLU A 253 1.98 -10.57 -32.05
CA GLU A 253 3.19 -10.92 -31.29
C GLU A 253 4.26 -9.82 -31.26
N GLN A 254 4.25 -8.88 -32.22
CA GLN A 254 5.14 -7.71 -32.20
C GLN A 254 4.62 -6.55 -31.32
N LYS A 255 3.32 -6.52 -30.99
CA LYS A 255 2.73 -5.48 -30.11
C LYS A 255 3.09 -5.68 -28.63
N ILE A 256 3.28 -6.93 -28.19
CA ILE A 256 3.58 -7.26 -26.78
C ILE A 256 5.05 -6.95 -26.41
N LYS A 257 5.98 -6.97 -27.37
CA LYS A 257 7.39 -6.62 -27.14
C LYS A 257 7.65 -5.13 -26.93
N LYS A 258 6.65 -4.27 -27.14
CA LYS A 258 6.69 -2.85 -26.77
C LYS A 258 5.93 -2.61 -25.46
N SER A 259 6.06 -3.53 -24.49
CA SER A 259 5.74 -3.21 -23.10
C SER A 259 6.69 -2.10 -22.68
N ARG A 260 6.24 -0.85 -22.82
CA ARG A 260 6.81 0.26 -22.08
C ARG A 260 6.80 -0.17 -20.63
N GLU A 261 7.96 -0.37 -20.02
CA GLU A 261 8.04 -0.37 -18.57
C GLU A 261 7.33 0.90 -18.10
N ASP A 262 6.36 0.76 -17.21
CA ASP A 262 5.70 1.92 -16.63
C ASP A 262 6.78 2.81 -15.99
N SER A 263 6.70 4.12 -16.22
CA SER A 263 7.67 5.05 -15.63
C SER A 263 7.65 4.93 -14.09
N ALA A 264 8.79 5.23 -13.46
CA ALA A 264 8.88 5.25 -12.00
C ALA A 264 7.82 6.20 -11.38
N GLU A 265 7.55 7.32 -12.04
CA GLU A 265 6.51 8.29 -11.68
C GLU A 265 5.11 7.65 -11.66
N LYS A 266 4.74 6.92 -12.72
CA LYS A 266 3.44 6.25 -12.82
C LYS A 266 3.30 5.15 -11.77
N ILE A 267 4.36 4.38 -11.52
CA ILE A 267 4.35 3.35 -10.47
C ILE A 267 4.16 4.00 -9.10
N GLN A 268 4.86 5.12 -8.84
CA GLN A 268 4.75 5.84 -7.59
C GLN A 268 3.35 6.46 -7.42
N ASP A 269 2.77 7.01 -8.48
CA ASP A 269 1.42 7.55 -8.48
C ASP A 269 0.36 6.49 -8.16
N ILE A 270 0.45 5.31 -8.78
CA ILE A 270 -0.39 4.16 -8.44
C ILE A 270 -0.23 3.81 -6.95
N ARG A 271 0.99 3.75 -6.43
CA ARG A 271 1.23 3.41 -5.01
C ARG A 271 0.71 4.48 -4.05
N ASN A 272 0.69 5.75 -4.45
CA ASN A 272 0.13 6.85 -3.65
C ASN A 272 -1.40 6.78 -3.53
N HIS A 273 -2.07 6.26 -4.56
CA HIS A 273 -3.54 6.16 -4.62
C HIS A 273 -4.08 4.81 -4.13
N PHE A 274 -3.22 3.96 -3.56
CA PHE A 274 -3.65 2.69 -2.98
C PHE A 274 -4.38 2.92 -1.65
N LEU A 275 -5.59 2.38 -1.53
CA LEU A 275 -6.45 2.57 -0.37
C LEU A 275 -6.57 1.28 0.43
N LEU A 276 -6.22 1.35 1.72
CA LEU A 276 -6.55 0.29 2.67
C LEU A 276 -8.07 0.23 2.90
N PHE A 277 -8.61 -0.98 3.01
CA PHE A 277 -10.01 -1.18 3.34
C PHE A 277 -10.23 -0.96 4.83
N SER A 278 -10.49 0.29 5.19
CA SER A 278 -10.79 0.77 6.55
C SER A 278 -12.29 0.75 6.84
N GLN A 279 -12.68 0.91 8.10
CA GLN A 279 -14.10 1.06 8.51
C GLN A 279 -14.79 2.22 7.76
N LYS A 280 -14.09 3.35 7.58
CA LYS A 280 -14.61 4.49 6.82
C LYS A 280 -14.87 4.13 5.36
N LEU A 281 -13.94 3.43 4.72
CA LEU A 281 -14.09 3.01 3.33
C LEU A 281 -15.17 1.93 3.18
N ALA A 282 -15.27 1.00 4.11
CA ALA A 282 -16.35 0.01 4.15
C ALA A 282 -17.72 0.68 4.30
N SER A 283 -17.85 1.65 5.20
CA SER A 283 -19.09 2.43 5.37
C SER A 283 -19.45 3.21 4.09
N LEU A 284 -18.48 3.82 3.41
CA LEU A 284 -18.70 4.47 2.11
C LEU A 284 -19.17 3.49 1.02
N CYS A 285 -18.72 2.24 1.09
CA CYS A 285 -19.18 1.15 0.24
C CYS A 285 -20.52 0.55 0.67
N GLY A 286 -21.19 1.11 1.69
CA GLY A 286 -22.50 0.66 2.15
C GLY A 286 -22.49 -0.54 3.09
N PHE A 287 -21.33 -0.89 3.68
CA PHE A 287 -21.26 -1.92 4.71
C PHE A 287 -21.53 -1.33 6.10
N SER A 288 -22.29 -2.05 6.92
CA SER A 288 -22.21 -1.88 8.37
C SER A 288 -20.83 -2.33 8.86
N CYS A 289 -20.31 -1.76 9.94
CA CYS A 289 -18.96 -2.07 10.45
C CYS A 289 -19.01 -2.55 11.90
N ASP A 290 -18.18 -3.53 12.22
CA ASP A 290 -18.03 -4.03 13.60
C ASP A 290 -16.59 -4.46 13.90
N ILE A 291 -16.25 -4.56 15.18
CA ILE A 291 -14.91 -4.94 15.65
C ILE A 291 -14.96 -6.32 16.28
N LEU A 292 -14.10 -7.21 15.80
CA LEU A 292 -13.87 -8.54 16.36
C LEU A 292 -13.06 -8.43 17.65
N LYS A 293 -13.61 -8.99 18.72
CA LYS A 293 -12.95 -9.03 20.01
C LYS A 293 -11.72 -9.95 20.00
N PRO A 294 -10.58 -9.52 20.59
CA PRO A 294 -9.31 -10.26 20.54
C PRO A 294 -9.42 -11.73 20.99
N GLU A 295 -10.20 -12.03 22.02
CA GLU A 295 -10.36 -13.39 22.55
C GLU A 295 -11.08 -14.36 21.59
N PHE A 296 -11.78 -13.85 20.58
CA PHE A 296 -12.48 -14.66 19.57
C PHE A 296 -11.76 -14.74 18.23
N GLU A 297 -10.64 -14.05 18.03
CA GLU A 297 -9.91 -14.02 16.75
C GLU A 297 -9.58 -15.41 16.23
N LYS A 298 -9.03 -16.28 17.09
CA LYS A 298 -8.71 -17.66 16.72
C LYS A 298 -9.95 -18.47 16.36
N SER A 299 -11.07 -18.28 17.06
CA SER A 299 -12.31 -18.98 16.75
C SER A 299 -12.90 -18.53 15.41
N TYR A 300 -12.88 -17.23 15.16
CA TYR A 300 -13.34 -16.61 13.91
C TYR A 300 -12.51 -17.08 12.70
N LEU A 301 -11.18 -17.07 12.83
CA LEU A 301 -10.27 -17.54 11.78
C LEU A 301 -10.47 -19.01 11.42
N ASN A 302 -10.83 -19.84 12.40
CA ASN A 302 -11.10 -21.25 12.20
C ASN A 302 -12.55 -21.54 11.75
N GLY A 303 -13.34 -20.51 11.44
CA GLY A 303 -14.70 -20.68 10.93
C GLY A 303 -15.68 -21.26 11.95
N ARG A 304 -15.44 -21.07 13.27
CA ARG A 304 -16.40 -21.50 14.30
C ARG A 304 -17.73 -20.76 14.13
N PRO A 305 -18.87 -21.36 14.55
CA PRO A 305 -20.18 -20.71 14.44
C PRO A 305 -20.18 -19.30 15.04
N LEU A 306 -20.68 -18.34 14.26
CA LEU A 306 -20.72 -16.94 14.64
C LEU A 306 -21.76 -16.69 15.74
N SER A 307 -21.43 -15.80 16.66
CA SER A 307 -22.34 -15.34 17.72
C SER A 307 -22.08 -13.86 18.00
N GLN A 308 -23.12 -13.11 18.37
CA GLN A 308 -23.03 -11.65 18.59
C GLN A 308 -21.97 -11.26 19.63
N LYS A 309 -21.74 -12.11 20.65
CA LYS A 309 -20.71 -11.88 21.68
C LYS A 309 -19.29 -11.71 21.13
N MET A 310 -19.01 -12.21 19.91
CA MET A 310 -17.71 -12.11 19.26
C MET A 310 -17.35 -10.68 18.85
N PHE A 311 -18.32 -9.76 18.83
CA PHE A 311 -18.17 -8.42 18.30
C PHE A 311 -18.41 -7.35 19.38
N ASP A 312 -17.82 -6.17 19.22
CA ASP A 312 -17.90 -5.06 20.19
C ASP A 312 -19.24 -4.35 20.15
N ILE A 313 -19.79 -4.11 18.96
CA ILE A 313 -21.08 -3.45 18.80
C ILE A 313 -22.15 -4.55 18.68
N ALA A 314 -23.32 -4.35 19.28
CA ALA A 314 -24.45 -5.19 18.94
C ALA A 314 -24.76 -4.94 17.46
N ILE A 315 -24.71 -5.98 16.61
CA ILE A 315 -24.99 -5.89 15.17
C ILE A 315 -26.40 -5.31 14.95
N CYS A 316 -26.47 -3.98 14.92
CA CYS A 316 -27.64 -3.14 14.79
C CYS A 316 -27.70 -2.70 13.33
N GLY A 317 -28.75 -3.11 12.63
CA GLY A 317 -28.87 -2.93 11.19
C GLY A 317 -30.13 -3.60 10.65
N ASN A 318 -30.35 -3.46 9.35
CA ASN A 318 -31.51 -3.99 8.65
C ASN A 318 -31.60 -5.52 8.74
N VAL A 319 -32.78 -6.05 8.40
CA VAL A 319 -33.15 -7.48 8.47
C VAL A 319 -32.25 -8.35 7.56
N GLU A 320 -31.60 -7.76 6.55
CA GLU A 320 -30.51 -8.35 5.77
C GLU A 320 -29.38 -7.33 5.66
N ASP A 321 -28.20 -7.68 6.17
CA ASP A 321 -27.07 -6.76 6.21
C ASP A 321 -25.74 -7.48 5.97
N GLU A 322 -24.86 -6.84 5.21
CA GLU A 322 -23.47 -7.26 5.03
C GLU A 322 -22.59 -6.40 5.95
N ILE A 323 -21.88 -7.05 6.86
CA ILE A 323 -21.11 -6.39 7.91
C ILE A 323 -19.63 -6.62 7.65
N ALA A 324 -18.89 -5.53 7.51
CA ALA A 324 -17.45 -5.52 7.47
C ALA A 324 -16.88 -5.62 8.89
N VAL A 325 -16.17 -6.71 9.15
CA VAL A 325 -15.55 -6.99 10.44
C VAL A 325 -14.09 -6.57 10.41
N PHE A 326 -13.63 -5.94 11.49
CA PHE A 326 -12.24 -5.48 11.66
C PHE A 326 -11.62 -6.04 12.93
N TYR A 327 -10.32 -6.30 12.92
CA TYR A 327 -9.56 -6.57 14.14
C TYR A 327 -9.48 -5.31 15.00
N SER A 328 -9.19 -5.47 16.29
CA SER A 328 -8.90 -4.35 17.21
C SER A 328 -7.76 -3.43 16.73
N SER A 329 -6.86 -3.95 15.88
CA SER A 329 -5.78 -3.20 15.21
C SER A 329 -6.26 -2.28 14.08
N GLY A 330 -7.54 -2.37 13.69
CA GLY A 330 -8.14 -1.68 12.55
C GLY A 330 -7.97 -2.41 11.21
N ALA A 331 -7.25 -3.53 11.17
CA ALA A 331 -7.11 -4.34 9.96
C ALA A 331 -8.43 -5.04 9.60
N PHE A 332 -8.71 -5.20 8.31
CA PHE A 332 -9.92 -5.86 7.85
C PHE A 332 -9.87 -7.38 8.09
N ALA A 333 -10.89 -7.92 8.76
CA ALA A 333 -11.00 -9.33 9.13
C ALA A 333 -11.92 -10.15 8.22
N GLY A 334 -12.78 -9.50 7.44
CA GLY A 334 -13.67 -10.16 6.48
C GLY A 334 -15.10 -9.62 6.49
N ILE A 335 -15.99 -10.31 5.78
CA ILE A 335 -17.42 -9.99 5.74
C ILE A 335 -18.20 -11.10 6.44
N ILE A 336 -19.17 -10.71 7.25
CA ILE A 336 -20.23 -11.58 7.74
C ILE A 336 -21.59 -11.06 7.25
N CYS A 337 -22.57 -11.94 7.16
CA CYS A 337 -23.93 -11.60 6.76
C CYS A 337 -24.88 -11.87 7.92
N LYS A 338 -25.85 -10.98 8.11
CA LYS A 338 -26.99 -11.17 9.00
C LYS A 338 -28.23 -11.44 8.15
N ASN A 339 -28.88 -12.57 8.37
CA ASN A 339 -30.12 -12.92 7.69
C ASN A 339 -31.35 -12.42 8.46
N LYS A 340 -32.54 -12.67 7.89
CA LYS A 340 -33.82 -12.22 8.48
C LYS A 340 -34.10 -12.74 9.89
N ASP A 341 -33.58 -13.92 10.22
CA ASP A 341 -33.71 -14.55 11.55
C ASP A 341 -32.64 -14.06 12.54
N ALA A 342 -31.92 -12.98 12.20
CA ALA A 342 -30.77 -12.46 12.93
C ALA A 342 -29.60 -13.45 13.11
N LYS A 343 -29.57 -14.52 12.31
CA LYS A 343 -28.49 -15.51 12.30
C LYS A 343 -27.32 -14.96 11.49
N LEU A 344 -26.12 -15.14 12.05
CA LEU A 344 -24.87 -14.72 11.43
C LEU A 344 -24.26 -15.86 10.62
N SER A 345 -23.73 -15.53 9.45
CA SER A 345 -22.95 -16.44 8.61
C SER A 345 -21.72 -15.75 8.05
N TYR A 346 -20.68 -16.51 7.74
CA TYR A 346 -19.50 -15.96 7.06
C TYR A 346 -19.82 -15.67 5.59
N GLY A 347 -19.42 -14.49 5.12
CA GLY A 347 -19.21 -14.24 3.69
C GLY A 347 -17.81 -14.72 3.29
N PHE A 348 -16.77 -14.17 3.92
CA PHE A 348 -15.39 -14.66 3.84
C PHE A 348 -14.55 -14.09 4.98
N VAL A 349 -13.40 -14.72 5.23
CA VAL A 349 -12.47 -14.34 6.31
C VAL A 349 -11.11 -13.93 5.73
N VAL A 350 -10.50 -12.91 6.32
CA VAL A 350 -9.18 -12.40 6.00
C VAL A 350 -8.27 -12.57 7.21
N PRO A 351 -7.21 -13.40 7.14
CA PRO A 351 -6.28 -13.55 8.25
C PRO A 351 -5.50 -12.26 8.49
N PRO A 352 -5.15 -11.92 9.74
CA PRO A 352 -4.31 -10.77 10.00
C PRO A 352 -2.91 -11.03 9.42
N GLU A 353 -2.27 -9.99 8.91
CA GLU A 353 -0.86 -10.08 8.55
C GLU A 353 -0.03 -10.34 9.81
N LYS A 354 0.95 -11.25 9.73
CA LYS A 354 1.91 -11.42 10.81
C LYS A 354 2.74 -10.15 10.91
N LYS A 355 2.74 -9.50 12.09
CA LYS A 355 3.72 -8.45 12.39
C LYS A 355 5.10 -9.07 12.36
N GLU A 356 5.92 -8.61 11.42
CA GLU A 356 7.32 -8.97 11.29
C GLU A 356 8.11 -7.68 11.30
N PHE A 357 9.11 -7.59 12.19
CA PHE A 357 10.03 -6.46 12.23
C PHE A 357 10.89 -6.48 10.97
N LYS A 358 10.72 -5.50 10.09
CA LYS A 358 11.46 -5.43 8.83
C LYS A 358 12.64 -4.49 8.92
N VAL A 359 13.75 -4.88 8.32
CA VAL A 359 14.94 -4.03 8.21
C VAL A 359 15.15 -3.70 6.74
N PHE A 360 15.32 -2.42 6.43
CA PHE A 360 15.61 -1.93 5.09
C PHE A 360 16.97 -1.25 5.09
N SER A 361 17.80 -1.50 4.08
CA SER A 361 18.88 -0.57 3.76
C SER A 361 18.32 0.75 3.21
N TRP A 362 19.07 1.85 3.27
CA TRP A 362 18.66 3.13 2.68
C TRP A 362 18.29 2.99 1.19
N ASN A 363 19.05 2.20 0.42
CA ASN A 363 18.80 1.99 -1.00
C ASN A 363 17.50 1.21 -1.24
N GLU A 364 17.24 0.16 -0.46
CA GLU A 364 15.97 -0.56 -0.53
C GLU A 364 14.79 0.32 -0.10
N PHE A 365 14.98 1.13 0.94
CA PHE A 365 13.97 2.06 1.42
C PHE A 365 13.59 3.06 0.32
N CYS A 366 14.57 3.75 -0.27
CA CYS A 366 14.36 4.72 -1.35
C CYS A 366 13.81 4.10 -2.65
N SER A 367 13.94 2.79 -2.81
CA SER A 367 13.32 2.07 -3.91
C SER A 367 11.82 1.80 -3.68
N LEU A 368 11.11 1.33 -4.70
CA LEU A 368 9.69 0.93 -4.62
C LEU A 368 9.47 -0.37 -3.81
N ASN A 369 10.36 -0.69 -2.87
CA ASN A 369 10.32 -1.88 -2.02
C ASN A 369 9.58 -1.67 -0.69
N PHE A 370 9.38 -0.42 -0.24
CA PHE A 370 8.60 -0.17 0.97
C PHE A 370 7.15 -0.72 0.82
N PRO A 371 6.56 -1.38 1.83
CA PRO A 371 5.21 -1.94 1.69
C PRO A 371 4.15 -0.85 1.42
N VAL A 372 3.37 -1.01 0.35
CA VAL A 372 2.34 -0.03 -0.05
C VAL A 372 1.23 0.09 1.00
N GLU A 373 0.90 -1.02 1.67
CA GLU A 373 -0.01 -1.10 2.81
C GLU A 373 0.42 -0.14 3.93
N TRP A 374 1.71 -0.18 4.27
CA TRP A 374 2.29 0.59 5.36
C TRP A 374 2.34 2.07 5.01
N LYS A 375 2.71 2.37 3.76
CA LYS A 375 2.67 3.74 3.24
C LYS A 375 1.26 4.33 3.27
N SER A 376 0.25 3.55 2.85
CA SER A 376 -1.16 3.97 2.84
C SER A 376 -1.67 4.23 4.26
N LYS A 377 -1.24 3.42 5.24
CA LYS A 377 -1.51 3.66 6.67
C LYS A 377 -0.78 4.90 7.21
N GLY A 378 0.41 5.18 6.70
CA GLY A 378 1.30 6.24 7.18
C GLY A 378 2.22 5.78 8.31
N CYS A 379 3.36 6.45 8.47
CA CYS A 379 4.40 6.06 9.44
C CYS A 379 4.62 7.08 10.56
N ALA A 380 4.93 6.56 11.75
CA ALA A 380 5.42 7.31 12.91
C ALA A 380 6.90 6.98 13.14
N LEU A 381 7.76 7.99 13.05
CA LEU A 381 9.20 7.81 12.99
C LEU A 381 9.95 8.50 14.12
N THR A 382 11.15 8.00 14.38
CA THR A 382 12.25 8.69 15.08
C THR A 382 13.57 8.39 14.38
N ILE A 383 14.54 9.29 14.47
CA ILE A 383 15.75 9.36 13.64
C ILE A 383 16.96 9.61 14.54
N GLY A 384 18.01 8.79 14.40
CA GLY A 384 19.21 9.00 15.21
C GLY A 384 20.22 7.86 15.09
N SER A 385 21.40 8.03 15.70
CA SER A 385 22.40 6.96 15.73
C SER A 385 22.05 5.85 16.72
N PHE A 386 21.33 6.19 17.80
CA PHE A 386 20.86 5.24 18.81
C PHE A 386 21.97 4.31 19.36
N GLU A 387 23.21 4.79 19.45
CA GLU A 387 24.37 3.96 19.81
C GLU A 387 24.26 3.27 21.17
N ALA A 388 23.61 3.94 22.13
CA ALA A 388 23.45 3.45 23.50
C ALA A 388 22.01 3.03 23.85
N ILE A 389 20.99 3.31 23.03
CA ILE A 389 19.55 3.08 23.35
C ILE A 389 19.22 3.29 24.85
N HIS A 390 19.59 4.45 25.40
CA HIS A 390 19.36 4.78 26.80
C HIS A 390 17.91 5.23 27.07
N ALA A 391 17.54 5.52 28.32
CA ALA A 391 16.19 5.89 28.73
C ALA A 391 15.56 7.02 27.86
N GLY A 392 16.34 8.05 27.50
CA GLY A 392 15.92 9.06 26.52
C GLY A 392 15.54 8.53 25.13
N HIS A 393 16.34 7.62 24.54
CA HIS A 393 16.00 6.95 23.28
C HIS A 393 14.79 6.02 23.43
N VAL A 394 14.67 5.33 24.57
CA VAL A 394 13.49 4.50 24.87
C VAL A 394 12.23 5.36 24.92
N ALA A 395 12.29 6.58 25.45
CA ALA A 395 11.17 7.51 25.43
C ALA A 395 10.77 7.89 23.99
N LEU A 396 11.74 8.27 23.15
CA LEU A 396 11.50 8.55 21.71
C LEU A 396 10.80 7.40 20.99
N ILE A 397 11.35 6.19 21.12
CA ILE A 397 10.80 4.98 20.47
C ILE A 397 9.40 4.68 20.99
N LYS A 398 9.17 4.74 22.31
CA LYS A 398 7.84 4.51 22.89
C LYS A 398 6.82 5.54 22.43
N THR A 399 7.21 6.81 22.27
CA THR A 399 6.34 7.84 21.72
C THR A 399 5.92 7.51 20.30
N ALA A 400 6.85 7.10 19.43
CA ALA A 400 6.51 6.65 18.07
C ALA A 400 5.61 5.41 18.06
N VAL A 401 5.93 4.38 18.86
CA VAL A 401 5.15 3.13 18.97
C VAL A 401 3.75 3.36 19.56
N SER A 402 3.59 4.37 20.42
CA SER A 402 2.28 4.71 21.01
C SER A 402 1.25 5.20 19.98
N GLN A 403 1.70 5.63 18.81
CA GLN A 403 0.85 6.08 17.71
C GLN A 403 0.23 4.90 16.94
N LYS A 404 -0.77 4.24 17.56
CA LYS A 404 -1.40 3.00 17.04
C LYS A 404 -1.98 3.11 15.61
N ASN A 405 -2.30 4.33 15.18
CA ASN A 405 -2.84 4.61 13.85
C ASN A 405 -1.79 4.55 12.73
N PHE A 406 -0.50 4.54 13.08
CA PHE A 406 0.60 4.50 12.11
C PHE A 406 1.37 3.19 12.16
N VAL A 407 2.24 2.97 11.17
CA VAL A 407 3.30 1.97 11.23
C VAL A 407 4.51 2.61 11.89
N SER A 408 5.00 2.02 12.96
CA SER A 408 6.10 2.57 13.75
C SER A 408 7.46 2.18 13.17
N GLY A 409 8.32 3.17 12.97
CA GLY A 409 9.61 2.97 12.32
C GLY A 409 10.74 3.77 12.97
N ILE A 410 11.96 3.33 12.73
CA ILE A 410 13.17 4.03 13.18
C ILE A 410 14.14 4.20 12.01
N ILE A 411 14.73 5.38 11.89
CA ILE A 411 15.82 5.64 10.95
C ILE A 411 17.12 5.68 11.74
N THR A 412 18.03 4.77 11.42
CA THR A 412 19.28 4.56 12.16
C THR A 412 20.46 4.36 11.21
N PHE A 413 21.66 4.26 11.77
CA PHE A 413 22.91 4.19 11.01
C PHE A 413 23.64 2.88 11.33
N SER A 414 24.28 2.27 10.32
CA SER A 414 25.05 1.04 10.48
C SER A 414 26.27 1.23 11.39
N SER A 415 26.93 2.39 11.29
CA SER A 415 28.12 2.78 12.05
C SER A 415 27.93 4.12 12.80
N GLN A 416 28.92 4.48 13.64
CA GLN A 416 28.95 5.79 14.28
C GLN A 416 29.12 6.89 13.23
N ILE A 417 28.28 7.91 13.30
CA ILE A 417 28.39 9.08 12.41
C ILE A 417 29.66 9.87 12.73
N LYS A 418 30.09 9.87 13.99
CA LYS A 418 31.33 10.50 14.46
C LYS A 418 32.29 9.42 14.93
N ASN A 419 33.36 9.22 14.16
CA ASN A 419 34.38 8.22 14.46
C ASN A 419 35.34 8.77 15.53
N GLU A 420 34.94 8.73 16.79
CA GLU A 420 35.74 9.22 17.93
C GLU A 420 36.74 8.18 18.45
N GLY A 421 36.91 7.03 17.79
CA GLY A 421 37.93 6.03 18.13
C GLY A 421 37.71 5.29 19.46
N THR A 422 36.54 5.41 20.10
CA THR A 422 36.26 4.89 21.45
C THR A 422 35.33 3.68 21.49
N GLY A 423 35.13 3.01 20.36
CA GLY A 423 34.30 1.81 20.23
C GLY A 423 32.78 2.06 20.32
N LEU A 424 32.00 1.03 19.97
CA LEU A 424 30.53 0.98 20.00
C LEU A 424 30.01 0.63 21.40
N ILE A 425 28.91 1.24 21.86
CA ILE A 425 28.23 0.70 23.05
C ILE A 425 27.47 -0.56 22.65
N PHE A 426 26.56 -0.46 21.68
CA PHE A 426 25.88 -1.61 21.11
C PHE A 426 26.18 -1.78 19.62
N THR A 427 26.27 -3.02 19.18
CA THR A 427 26.38 -3.38 17.75
C THR A 427 25.08 -3.07 17.01
N LEU A 428 25.10 -3.09 15.68
CA LEU A 428 23.87 -2.94 14.90
C LEU A 428 22.88 -4.07 15.21
N GLU A 429 23.36 -5.31 15.34
CA GLU A 429 22.57 -6.49 15.66
C GLU A 429 21.84 -6.33 16.99
N GLN A 430 22.54 -5.90 18.04
CA GLN A 430 21.92 -5.60 19.34
C GLN A 430 20.88 -4.48 19.23
N ARG A 431 21.19 -3.40 18.51
CA ARG A 431 20.23 -2.30 18.32
C ARG A 431 18.95 -2.76 17.61
N LEU A 432 19.07 -3.56 16.55
CA LEU A 432 17.92 -4.11 15.81
C LEU A 432 17.03 -5.01 16.68
N GLU A 433 17.63 -5.87 17.52
CA GLU A 433 16.89 -6.67 18.50
C GLU A 433 16.16 -5.78 19.50
N PHE A 434 16.82 -4.74 20.00
CA PHE A 434 16.19 -3.81 20.95
C PHE A 434 15.04 -3.02 20.31
N PHE A 435 15.15 -2.61 19.05
CA PHE A 435 14.07 -1.95 18.32
C PHE A 435 12.86 -2.87 18.16
N LYS A 436 13.09 -4.14 17.81
CA LYS A 436 12.05 -5.17 17.74
C LYS A 436 11.38 -5.38 19.09
N ASP A 437 12.14 -5.53 20.16
CA ASP A 437 11.62 -5.75 21.52
C ASP A 437 10.83 -4.54 22.07
N LEU A 438 11.20 -3.33 21.64
CA LEU A 438 10.46 -2.11 21.94
C LEU A 438 9.16 -1.95 21.12
N GLY A 439 8.91 -2.86 20.19
CA GLY A 439 7.64 -2.95 19.45
C GLY A 439 7.59 -2.17 18.14
N LEU A 440 8.74 -1.75 17.60
CA LEU A 440 8.80 -1.12 16.27
C LEU A 440 8.41 -2.11 15.18
N ASP A 441 7.77 -1.61 14.12
CA ASP A 441 7.41 -2.42 12.95
C ASP A 441 8.56 -2.52 11.94
N PHE A 442 9.43 -1.51 11.86
CA PHE A 442 10.60 -1.55 11.00
C PHE A 442 11.77 -0.65 11.42
N ALA A 443 12.93 -0.90 10.82
CA ALA A 443 14.10 -0.03 10.85
C ALA A 443 14.61 0.24 9.42
N VAL A 444 15.06 1.46 9.18
CA VAL A 444 15.87 1.82 8.01
C VAL A 444 17.30 2.06 8.49
N VAL A 445 18.22 1.27 7.96
CA VAL A 445 19.64 1.35 8.28
C VAL A 445 20.37 2.08 7.15
N ILE A 446 21.05 3.16 7.52
CA ILE A 446 21.78 4.03 6.62
C ILE A 446 23.28 3.78 6.79
N ASP A 447 23.97 3.50 5.68
CA ASP A 447 25.42 3.58 5.60
C ASP A 447 25.80 5.04 5.35
N PHE A 448 26.54 5.66 6.27
CA PHE A 448 26.89 7.09 6.20
C PHE A 448 28.00 7.34 5.19
N THR A 449 27.67 7.28 3.90
CA THR A 449 28.60 7.51 2.79
C THR A 449 28.84 9.01 2.57
N GLN A 450 29.91 9.33 1.83
CA GLN A 450 30.19 10.73 1.44
C GLN A 450 29.02 11.34 0.66
N ASP A 451 28.33 10.58 -0.18
CA ASP A 451 27.20 11.08 -0.95
C ASP A 451 25.95 11.24 -0.10
N PHE A 452 25.66 10.30 0.81
CA PHE A 452 24.58 10.46 1.77
C PHE A 452 24.79 11.71 2.64
N SER A 453 26.04 11.97 3.07
CA SER A 453 26.37 13.13 3.92
C SER A 453 26.05 14.49 3.30
N LYS A 454 25.92 14.56 1.95
CA LYS A 454 25.62 15.77 1.18
C LYS A 454 24.12 16.05 1.01
N ILE A 455 23.25 15.12 1.40
CA ILE A 455 21.79 15.28 1.27
C ILE A 455 21.33 16.42 2.17
N GLU A 456 20.58 17.38 1.61
CA GLU A 456 19.99 18.46 2.40
C GLU A 456 18.92 17.93 3.35
N GLY A 457 18.76 18.55 4.51
CA GLY A 457 17.80 18.08 5.51
C GLY A 457 16.35 18.06 4.99
N ALA A 458 15.98 19.05 4.19
CA ALA A 458 14.64 19.13 3.61
C ALA A 458 14.36 17.97 2.63
N ASP A 459 15.34 17.62 1.79
CA ASP A 459 15.25 16.50 0.85
C ASP A 459 15.19 15.15 1.57
N PHE A 460 15.95 15.03 2.67
CA PHE A 460 15.89 13.84 3.53
C PHE A 460 14.49 13.65 4.13
N ILE A 461 13.89 14.70 4.69
CA ILE A 461 12.52 14.66 5.21
C ILE A 461 11.49 14.39 4.09
N GLU A 462 11.63 15.02 2.92
CA GLU A 462 10.75 14.76 1.76
C GLU A 462 10.80 13.30 1.31
N THR A 463 11.99 12.69 1.36
CA THR A 463 12.16 11.26 1.07
C THR A 463 11.37 10.41 2.04
N LEU A 464 11.45 10.68 3.36
CA LEU A 464 10.66 9.93 4.35
C LEU A 464 9.15 10.08 4.11
N ILE A 465 8.67 11.29 3.79
CA ILE A 465 7.25 11.54 3.50
C ILE A 465 6.81 10.80 2.24
N SER A 466 7.56 10.92 1.14
CA SER A 466 7.18 10.38 -0.16
C SER A 466 7.31 8.85 -0.24
N VAL A 467 8.29 8.26 0.42
CA VAL A 467 8.59 6.83 0.36
C VAL A 467 7.70 6.04 1.32
N CYS A 468 7.69 6.41 2.60
CA CYS A 468 7.00 5.64 3.64
C CYS A 468 5.71 6.30 4.13
N GLY A 469 5.35 7.48 3.62
CA GLY A 469 4.15 8.18 4.07
C GLY A 469 4.30 8.66 5.51
N MET A 470 5.47 9.18 5.90
CA MET A 470 5.66 9.74 7.24
C MET A 470 4.56 10.77 7.57
N LYS A 471 3.88 10.55 8.70
CA LYS A 471 2.82 11.43 9.23
C LYS A 471 3.08 11.91 10.65
N PHE A 472 3.98 11.25 11.36
CA PHE A 472 4.38 11.62 12.70
C PHE A 472 5.89 11.46 12.84
N LEU A 473 6.55 12.44 13.44
CA LEU A 473 7.98 12.43 13.72
C LEU A 473 8.19 12.87 15.17
N VAL A 474 8.96 12.09 15.95
CA VAL A 474 9.32 12.45 17.31
C VAL A 474 10.83 12.54 17.46
N GLU A 475 11.30 13.69 17.94
CA GLU A 475 12.72 13.99 18.09
C GLU A 475 13.04 14.77 19.36
N GLY A 476 14.30 14.66 19.81
CA GLY A 476 14.82 15.46 20.92
C GLY A 476 15.00 16.93 20.55
N SER A 477 15.00 17.83 21.54
CA SER A 477 15.11 19.27 21.31
C SER A 477 16.43 19.72 20.64
N ASP A 478 17.49 18.90 20.72
CA ASP A 478 18.80 19.11 20.08
C ASP A 478 18.93 18.41 18.71
N PHE A 479 17.83 17.90 18.16
CA PHE A 479 17.84 17.19 16.88
C PHE A 479 18.35 18.08 15.74
N LYS A 480 19.23 17.49 14.94
CA LYS A 480 19.78 18.06 13.72
C LYS A 480 19.94 16.99 12.65
N CYS A 481 19.67 17.33 11.40
CA CYS A 481 19.90 16.41 10.27
C CYS A 481 20.31 17.14 8.98
N GLY A 482 20.59 16.36 7.94
CA GLY A 482 21.02 16.85 6.63
C GLY A 482 22.47 17.31 6.57
N TYR A 483 22.85 17.85 5.41
CA TYR A 483 24.21 18.32 5.13
C TYR A 483 24.70 19.25 6.23
N LYS A 484 25.81 18.86 6.86
CA LYS A 484 26.44 19.55 8.02
C LYS A 484 25.51 19.76 9.24
N GLY A 485 24.40 19.03 9.33
CA GLY A 485 23.42 19.19 10.41
C GLY A 485 22.76 20.56 10.43
N LEU A 486 22.58 21.18 9.25
CA LEU A 486 22.00 22.52 9.13
C LEU A 486 20.52 22.53 9.51
N LEU A 487 19.77 21.48 9.17
CA LEU A 487 18.36 21.37 9.54
C LEU A 487 18.23 21.12 11.05
N ASN A 488 17.63 22.08 11.75
CA ASN A 488 17.38 22.03 13.19
C ASN A 488 15.88 21.95 13.51
N MET A 489 15.53 21.87 14.80
CA MET A 489 14.15 21.76 15.25
C MET A 489 13.22 22.91 14.82
N GLU A 490 13.70 24.16 14.76
CA GLU A 490 12.87 25.29 14.33
C GLU A 490 12.56 25.23 12.84
N GLU A 491 13.53 24.79 12.04
CA GLU A 491 13.34 24.58 10.60
C GLU A 491 12.43 23.37 10.34
N LEU A 492 12.57 22.31 11.13
CA LEU A 492 11.73 21.12 11.06
C LEU A 492 10.25 21.45 11.35
N GLU A 493 9.97 22.35 12.30
CA GLU A 493 8.61 22.83 12.60
C GLU A 493 7.99 23.60 11.43
N LYS A 494 8.78 24.40 10.71
CA LYS A 494 8.29 25.08 9.49
C LYS A 494 7.97 24.07 8.40
N ILE A 495 8.81 23.04 8.25
CA ILE A 495 8.60 21.96 7.26
C ILE A 495 7.37 21.14 7.63
N SER A 496 7.16 20.82 8.92
CA SER A 496 6.03 20.01 9.38
C SER A 496 4.68 20.66 9.09
N GLN A 497 4.58 21.97 9.30
CA GLN A 497 3.39 22.76 8.94
C GLN A 497 3.16 22.77 7.42
N LYS A 498 4.22 23.00 6.63
CA LYS A 498 4.12 23.06 5.16
C LYS A 498 3.75 21.71 4.53
N LYS A 499 4.25 20.62 5.10
CA LYS A 499 4.10 19.25 4.57
C LYS A 499 3.01 18.43 5.28
N ASN A 500 2.35 19.02 6.27
CA ASN A 500 1.23 18.44 7.02
C ASN A 500 1.55 17.07 7.67
N PHE A 501 2.62 17.05 8.48
CA PHE A 501 2.92 15.96 9.40
C PHE A 501 3.03 16.49 10.85
N GLU A 502 2.75 15.63 11.82
CA GLU A 502 2.84 15.95 13.24
C GLU A 502 4.29 15.82 13.73
N LEU A 503 4.79 16.85 14.42
CA LEU A 503 6.11 16.85 15.03
C LEU A 503 5.98 16.90 16.55
N CYS A 504 6.53 15.91 17.24
CA CYS A 504 6.55 15.83 18.68
C CYS A 504 7.97 16.07 19.21
N ARG A 505 8.14 17.04 20.12
CA ARG A 505 9.39 17.22 20.85
C ARG A 505 9.41 16.34 22.09
N GLN A 506 10.47 15.55 22.23
CA GLN A 506 10.71 14.74 23.42
C GLN A 506 11.64 15.47 24.39
N ASP A 507 11.19 15.61 25.64
CA ASP A 507 12.00 16.18 26.72
C ASP A 507 13.19 15.28 27.09
N TYR A 508 14.23 15.90 27.64
CA TYR A 508 15.39 15.17 28.13
C TYR A 508 15.06 14.31 29.35
N VAL A 509 15.67 13.13 29.39
CA VAL A 509 15.61 12.24 30.55
C VAL A 509 16.88 12.45 31.37
N PHE A 510 16.71 12.60 32.68
CA PHE A 510 17.79 12.89 33.62
C PHE A 510 18.04 11.69 34.54
N PHE A 511 19.28 11.55 34.99
CA PHE A 511 19.68 10.63 36.04
C PHE A 511 20.71 11.36 36.92
N GLU A 512 20.47 11.44 38.22
CA GLU A 512 21.31 12.22 39.17
C GLU A 512 21.52 13.67 38.69
N ASP A 513 20.43 14.35 38.34
CA ASP A 513 20.37 15.76 37.88
C ASP A 513 21.13 16.10 36.59
N GLU A 514 21.81 15.14 35.99
CA GLU A 514 22.48 15.28 34.69
C GLU A 514 21.67 14.61 33.57
N LYS A 515 21.67 15.23 32.38
CA LYS A 515 21.06 14.66 31.17
C LYS A 515 21.71 13.31 30.83
N ILE A 516 20.89 12.32 30.50
CA ILE A 516 21.37 11.04 29.97
C ILE A 516 21.77 11.22 28.49
N SER A 517 22.97 10.76 28.14
CA SER A 517 23.48 10.79 26.75
C SER A 517 24.35 9.57 26.47
N SER A 518 24.53 9.20 25.20
CA SER A 518 25.45 8.13 24.79
C SER A 518 26.88 8.37 25.29
N SER A 519 27.37 9.62 25.27
CA SER A 519 28.70 9.98 25.77
C SER A 519 28.83 9.75 27.28
N ARG A 520 27.78 10.06 28.06
CA ARG A 520 27.76 9.79 29.51
C ARG A 520 27.74 8.29 29.81
N VAL A 521 26.90 7.53 29.10
CA VAL A 521 26.89 6.06 29.23
C VAL A 521 28.27 5.48 28.91
N LYS A 522 28.91 5.92 27.82
CA LYS A 522 30.26 5.49 27.43
C LYS A 522 31.29 5.78 28.53
N LYS A 523 31.22 6.97 29.13
CA LYS A 523 32.09 7.38 30.24
C LYS A 523 31.97 6.44 31.44
N GLU A 524 30.73 6.07 31.83
CA GLU A 524 30.51 5.13 32.94
C GLU A 524 31.03 3.72 32.63
N ILE A 525 30.85 3.23 31.39
CA ILE A 525 31.38 1.93 30.98
C ILE A 525 32.93 1.93 31.03
N LEU A 526 33.57 2.96 30.48
CA LEU A 526 35.04 3.12 30.53
C LEU A 526 35.56 3.20 31.97
N ALA A 527 34.77 3.77 32.89
CA ALA A 527 35.12 3.83 34.30
C ALA A 527 34.90 2.50 35.05
N GLY A 528 34.20 1.53 34.46
CA GLY A 528 33.78 0.28 35.11
C GLY A 528 32.53 0.43 35.99
N ASN A 529 31.79 1.53 35.88
CA ASN A 529 30.60 1.85 36.67
C ASN A 529 29.32 1.25 36.03
N PHE A 530 29.24 -0.08 35.97
CA PHE A 530 28.14 -0.75 35.26
C PHE A 530 26.75 -0.54 35.87
N ILE A 531 26.67 -0.29 37.18
CA ILE A 531 25.40 0.03 37.85
C ILE A 531 24.80 1.34 37.30
N CYS A 532 25.63 2.38 37.18
CA CYS A 532 25.20 3.67 36.62
C CYS A 532 24.84 3.53 35.13
N ALA A 533 25.67 2.80 34.37
CA ALA A 533 25.38 2.49 32.97
C ALA A 533 24.04 1.75 32.83
N GLN A 534 23.79 0.72 33.64
CA GLN A 534 22.56 -0.06 33.61
C GLN A 534 21.32 0.78 33.92
N LYS A 535 21.39 1.68 34.91
CA LYS A 535 20.27 2.59 35.21
C LYS A 535 19.94 3.51 34.04
N MET A 536 20.95 4.01 33.32
CA MET A 536 20.73 4.85 32.13
C MET A 536 20.25 4.04 30.92
N LEU A 537 20.78 2.82 30.73
CA LEU A 537 20.47 1.91 29.63
C LEU A 537 19.14 1.16 29.80
N LEU A 538 18.62 1.14 31.04
CA LEU A 538 17.52 0.28 31.48
C LEU A 538 17.78 -1.22 31.28
N ARG A 539 19.05 -1.60 31.09
CA ARG A 539 19.52 -2.96 30.87
C ARG A 539 21.03 -3.04 31.15
N PRO A 540 21.57 -4.23 31.49
CA PRO A 540 23.02 -4.41 31.61
C PRO A 540 23.75 -4.05 30.32
N PHE A 541 24.94 -3.49 30.43
CA PHE A 541 25.85 -3.39 29.30
C PHE A 541 26.33 -4.79 28.90
N ALA A 542 26.37 -5.08 27.60
CA ALA A 542 26.65 -6.41 27.08
C ALA A 542 27.59 -6.38 25.86
N LEU A 543 28.64 -7.19 25.89
CA LEU A 543 29.43 -7.48 24.69
C LEU A 543 28.65 -8.46 23.81
N ASP A 544 28.60 -8.17 22.53
CA ASP A 544 28.08 -9.04 21.47
C ASP A 544 29.23 -9.91 20.95
N VAL A 545 29.16 -11.19 21.30
CA VAL A 545 30.17 -12.18 20.89
C VAL A 545 29.64 -13.16 19.83
N ARG A 546 28.48 -12.84 19.22
CA ARG A 546 27.92 -13.66 18.14
C ARG A 546 28.89 -13.72 16.95
N GLY A 547 29.25 -14.94 16.56
CA GLY A 547 30.16 -15.20 15.45
C GLY A 547 31.63 -14.96 15.77
N ILE A 548 31.99 -14.63 17.02
CA ILE A 548 33.38 -14.52 17.45
C ILE A 548 33.90 -15.92 17.79
N SER A 549 35.12 -16.21 17.35
CA SER A 549 35.79 -17.48 17.64
C SER A 549 36.44 -17.47 19.02
N PHE A 550 36.21 -18.53 19.79
CA PHE A 550 36.82 -18.72 21.11
C PHE A 550 37.96 -19.74 21.02
N LYS A 551 39.12 -19.41 21.60
CA LYS A 551 40.26 -20.32 21.69
C LYS A 551 40.41 -20.84 23.11
N GLU A 552 40.26 -22.15 23.29
CA GLU A 552 40.52 -22.79 24.59
C GLU A 552 42.00 -22.66 24.96
N LYS A 553 42.27 -22.15 26.16
CA LYS A 553 43.62 -21.92 26.70
C LYS A 553 44.00 -22.93 27.76
N SER A 554 43.05 -23.32 28.59
CA SER A 554 43.24 -24.31 29.64
C SER A 554 41.93 -25.04 29.92
N VAL A 555 42.07 -26.32 30.26
CA VAL A 555 40.96 -27.20 30.64
C VAL A 555 40.93 -27.29 32.17
N GLY A 556 39.81 -26.90 32.78
CA GLY A 556 39.54 -27.12 34.20
C GLY A 556 38.60 -28.30 34.43
N SER A 557 38.41 -28.69 35.70
CA SER A 557 37.50 -29.80 36.06
C SER A 557 36.01 -29.44 35.91
N GLU A 558 35.66 -28.17 36.06
CA GLU A 558 34.27 -27.67 35.95
C GLU A 558 34.11 -26.62 34.84
N ASN A 559 35.12 -25.78 34.59
CA ASN A 559 35.12 -24.76 33.54
C ASN A 559 36.46 -24.72 32.82
N SER A 560 36.43 -24.54 31.50
CA SER A 560 37.59 -24.22 30.66
C SER A 560 37.73 -22.70 30.48
N ILE A 561 38.95 -22.22 30.28
CA ILE A 561 39.22 -20.81 29.97
C ILE A 561 39.30 -20.63 28.46
N PHE A 562 38.48 -19.72 27.94
CA PHE A 562 38.43 -19.37 26.53
C PHE A 562 38.90 -17.93 26.32
N GLU A 563 39.81 -17.73 25.37
CA GLU A 563 40.28 -16.43 24.93
C GLU A 563 39.60 -16.01 23.62
N PHE A 564 39.21 -14.75 23.52
CA PHE A 564 38.64 -14.14 22.33
C PHE A 564 39.03 -12.65 22.23
N HIS A 565 38.83 -12.05 21.06
CA HIS A 565 39.15 -10.65 20.79
C HIS A 565 37.89 -9.82 20.57
N ASN A 566 37.98 -8.51 20.84
CA ASN A 566 36.91 -7.55 20.60
C ASN A 566 36.78 -7.17 19.11
N GLU A 567 36.47 -8.14 18.27
CA GLU A 567 36.40 -7.97 16.80
C GLU A 567 35.30 -6.99 16.36
N LYS A 568 34.25 -6.81 17.18
CA LYS A 568 33.14 -5.88 16.91
C LYS A 568 33.41 -4.45 17.37
N ASN A 569 34.62 -4.16 17.87
CA ASN A 569 35.06 -2.84 18.30
C ASN A 569 34.09 -2.18 19.30
N GLN A 570 33.57 -2.96 20.25
CA GLN A 570 32.75 -2.40 21.32
C GLN A 570 33.62 -1.71 22.38
N VAL A 571 33.06 -0.76 23.11
CA VAL A 571 33.76 -0.11 24.22
C VAL A 571 34.08 -1.14 25.29
N LEU A 572 35.34 -1.18 25.72
CA LEU A 572 35.80 -2.02 26.82
C LEU A 572 36.02 -1.17 28.08
N PRO A 573 35.72 -1.68 29.28
CA PRO A 573 36.14 -1.05 30.52
C PRO A 573 37.68 -1.14 30.66
N LYS A 574 38.22 -0.59 31.76
CA LYS A 574 39.65 -0.73 32.10
C LYS A 574 40.06 -2.20 32.22
N ASN A 575 41.36 -2.49 32.11
CA ASN A 575 41.87 -3.83 32.38
C ASN A 575 41.47 -4.28 33.79
N GLY A 576 41.06 -5.53 33.93
CA GLY A 576 40.56 -6.08 35.20
C GLY A 576 39.75 -7.35 35.03
N ILE A 577 39.26 -7.85 36.17
CA ILE A 577 38.40 -9.04 36.24
C ILE A 577 37.00 -8.61 36.63
N TYR A 578 36.02 -8.96 35.81
CA TYR A 578 34.63 -8.54 35.94
C TYR A 578 33.71 -9.72 36.17
N LYS A 579 32.75 -9.58 37.08
CA LYS A 579 31.62 -10.53 37.18
C LYS A 579 30.70 -10.28 36.00
N VAL A 580 30.40 -11.34 35.25
CA VAL A 580 29.58 -11.27 34.06
C VAL A 580 28.57 -12.41 34.01
N THR A 581 27.58 -12.23 33.17
CA THR A 581 26.60 -13.25 32.81
C THR A 581 26.67 -13.50 31.31
N ALA A 582 27.13 -14.69 30.91
CA ALA A 582 27.13 -15.13 29.52
C ALA A 582 25.77 -15.73 29.15
N LEU A 583 25.23 -15.33 28.00
CA LEU A 583 23.99 -15.83 27.43
C LEU A 583 24.30 -16.53 26.11
N ASP A 584 23.86 -17.77 25.96
CA ASP A 584 24.00 -18.50 24.69
C ASP A 584 22.80 -18.32 23.74
N SER A 585 22.95 -18.77 22.50
CA SER A 585 21.92 -18.70 21.46
C SER A 585 20.65 -19.49 21.76
N ASP A 586 20.71 -20.44 22.70
CA ASP A 586 19.58 -21.26 23.16
C ASP A 586 18.87 -20.61 24.36
N GLY A 587 19.40 -19.50 24.89
CA GLY A 587 18.85 -18.77 26.04
C GLY A 587 19.36 -19.24 27.40
N ASN A 588 20.37 -20.10 27.45
CA ASN A 588 20.98 -20.53 28.71
C ASN A 588 21.87 -19.43 29.30
N ILE A 589 21.89 -19.36 30.62
CA ILE A 589 22.55 -18.30 31.39
C ILE A 589 23.69 -18.90 32.21
N PHE A 590 24.88 -18.33 32.10
CA PHE A 590 26.08 -18.75 32.83
C PHE A 590 26.68 -17.56 33.60
N HIS A 591 26.75 -17.65 34.92
CA HIS A 591 27.42 -16.66 35.75
C HIS A 591 28.90 -17.00 35.85
N THR A 592 29.76 -16.06 35.44
CA THR A 592 31.21 -16.31 35.33
C THR A 592 32.01 -15.01 35.49
N THR A 593 33.33 -15.09 35.28
CA THR A 593 34.25 -13.95 35.26
C THR A 593 34.84 -13.74 33.88
N LEU A 594 34.96 -12.47 33.49
CA LEU A 594 35.65 -12.00 32.30
C LEU A 594 36.90 -11.24 32.72
N GLU A 595 38.07 -11.72 32.32
CA GLU A 595 39.34 -11.00 32.44
C GLU A 595 39.59 -10.21 31.14
N ILE A 596 40.00 -8.94 31.29
CA ILE A 596 40.33 -8.04 30.18
C ILE A 596 41.78 -7.56 30.37
N GLU A 597 42.66 -7.89 29.42
CA GLU A 597 44.08 -7.54 29.44
C GLU A 597 44.58 -7.17 28.05
N ASN A 598 44.88 -5.89 27.81
CA ASN A 598 45.45 -5.39 26.54
C ASN A 598 44.69 -5.91 25.30
N GLU A 599 43.35 -5.77 25.33
CA GLU A 599 42.39 -6.23 24.31
C GLU A 599 42.22 -7.76 24.15
N ASN A 600 42.93 -8.57 24.94
CA ASN A 600 42.63 -9.99 25.08
C ASN A 600 41.54 -10.17 26.15
N LEU A 601 40.48 -10.89 25.79
CA LEU A 601 39.38 -11.21 26.70
C LEU A 601 39.41 -12.68 27.03
N ARG A 602 39.38 -13.04 28.32
CA ARG A 602 39.34 -14.43 28.78
C ARG A 602 38.12 -14.67 29.64
N ILE A 603 37.34 -15.68 29.29
CA ILE A 603 36.12 -16.06 30.01
C ILE A 603 36.17 -17.53 30.41
N ALA A 604 35.69 -17.84 31.61
CA ALA A 604 35.51 -19.22 32.06
C ALA A 604 34.12 -19.73 31.66
N LEU A 605 34.05 -20.81 30.87
CA LEU A 605 32.78 -21.44 30.46
C LEU A 605 32.86 -22.97 30.59
N PRO A 606 31.73 -23.70 30.71
CA PRO A 606 31.78 -25.12 31.04
C PRO A 606 32.33 -26.01 29.92
N THR A 607 32.09 -25.67 28.65
CA THR A 607 32.53 -26.45 27.48
C THR A 607 32.76 -25.58 26.26
N SER A 608 33.54 -26.09 25.29
CA SER A 608 33.74 -25.44 23.99
C SER A 608 32.44 -25.22 23.21
N GLY A 609 31.50 -26.18 23.28
CA GLY A 609 30.19 -26.04 22.63
C GLY A 609 29.33 -24.91 23.20
N ILE A 610 29.48 -24.57 24.48
CA ILE A 610 28.84 -23.39 25.08
C ILE A 610 29.55 -22.11 24.63
N ALA A 611 30.87 -22.12 24.57
CA ALA A 611 31.65 -20.97 24.07
C ALA A 611 31.23 -20.60 22.63
N GLU A 612 31.12 -21.58 21.73
CA GLU A 612 30.69 -21.38 20.34
C GLU A 612 29.24 -20.86 20.22
N LYS A 613 28.37 -21.20 21.17
CA LYS A 613 26.98 -20.73 21.21
C LYS A 613 26.81 -19.42 21.96
N THR A 614 27.82 -18.93 22.67
CA THR A 614 27.69 -17.70 23.47
C THR A 614 27.41 -16.53 22.54
N ALA A 615 26.33 -15.80 22.83
CA ALA A 615 25.86 -14.68 22.02
C ALA A 615 26.15 -13.34 22.69
N GLU A 616 25.94 -13.23 24.01
CA GLU A 616 26.15 -12.00 24.76
C GLU A 616 26.89 -12.25 26.08
N ILE A 617 27.74 -11.29 26.50
CA ILE A 617 28.38 -11.28 27.81
C ILE A 617 27.99 -9.99 28.53
N LYS A 618 27.13 -10.11 29.56
CA LYS A 618 26.52 -9.00 30.29
C LYS A 618 27.33 -8.68 31.54
N PHE A 619 27.72 -7.42 31.72
CA PHE A 619 28.39 -6.96 32.94
C PHE A 619 27.39 -6.77 34.07
N CYS A 620 27.74 -7.26 35.26
CA CYS A 620 26.91 -7.22 36.46
C CYS A 620 27.09 -5.93 37.28
#